data_AF-A0A0J7KH05-F1
#
_entry.id   AF-A0A0J7KH05-F1
#
_cell.length_a   1.000
_cell.length_b   1.000
_cell.length_c   1.000
_cell.angle_alpha   90.00
_cell.angle_beta   90.00
_cell.angle_gamma   90.00
#
_symmetry.space_group_name_H-M   'P 1'
#
loop_
_entity.id
_entity.type
_entity.pdbx_description
1 polymer ?
#
loop_
_entity_poly.entity_id
_entity_poly.type
_entity_poly.pdbx_seq_one_letter_code
_entity_poly.pdbx_strand_id
1 'polypeptide(L)'
;SQGEPIKERRLEFEGRSHALEELGKALQLAKKGLNQIEASIGKDDKYSHLTEEEIKTVEKTVQEKWMWLEEKRMLLASLPRTQQPPVTVAQIRAEKLSLDSVVLPILNKPKPKVEPPKEEKPKDKPADEQKNNQNQNAQGNHSQPNQQQAEEEKMDVE
;
A
#
# COMPACT_ATOMS: atom_id res chain seq x y z
N SER A 1 21.72 -30.81 12.88
CA SER A 1 21.79 -31.74 11.74
C SER A 1 22.69 -31.11 10.67
N GLN A 2 23.68 -31.81 10.10
CA GLN A 2 24.76 -31.21 9.27
C GLN A 2 24.30 -30.65 7.89
N GLY A 3 23.03 -30.82 7.51
CA GLY A 3 22.51 -30.41 6.19
C GLY A 3 21.75 -29.08 6.16
N GLU A 4 21.38 -28.51 7.30
CA GLU A 4 20.66 -27.23 7.36
C GLU A 4 21.40 -26.05 6.72
N PRO A 5 22.70 -25.82 7.01
CA PRO A 5 23.42 -24.69 6.40
C PRO A 5 23.58 -24.83 4.87
N ILE A 6 23.55 -26.06 4.35
CA ILE A 6 23.63 -26.31 2.90
C ILE A 6 22.29 -25.99 2.23
N LYS A 7 21.17 -26.38 2.86
CA LYS A 7 19.82 -26.06 2.38
C LYS A 7 19.57 -24.55 2.36
N GLU A 8 19.92 -23.86 3.44
CA GLU A 8 19.79 -22.41 3.54
C GLU A 8 20.61 -21.69 2.46
N ARG A 9 21.86 -22.11 2.25
CA ARG A 9 22.71 -21.53 1.19
C ARG A 9 22.14 -21.72 -0.20
N ARG A 10 21.54 -22.89 -0.49
CA ARG A 10 20.86 -23.15 -1.76
C ARG A 10 19.67 -22.21 -1.96
N LEU A 11 18.79 -22.12 -0.96
CA LEU A 11 17.60 -21.25 -1.01
C LEU A 11 17.99 -19.78 -1.18
N GLU A 12 19.00 -19.33 -0.45
CA GLU A 12 19.55 -17.98 -0.60
C GLU A 12 20.10 -17.73 -2.00
N PHE A 13 20.80 -18.70 -2.59
CA PHE A 13 21.33 -18.56 -3.95
C PHE A 13 20.21 -18.49 -5.00
N GLU A 14 19.20 -19.36 -4.90
CA GLU A 14 18.06 -19.41 -5.82
C GLU A 14 17.16 -18.18 -5.70
N GLY A 15 16.89 -17.70 -4.49
CA GLY A 15 16.02 -16.56 -4.24
C GLY A 15 16.64 -15.20 -4.57
N ARG A 16 17.97 -15.10 -4.64
CA ARG A 16 18.67 -13.81 -4.78
C ARG A 16 18.42 -13.12 -6.10
N SER A 17 18.50 -13.86 -7.21
CA SER A 17 18.27 -13.30 -8.54
C SER A 17 16.87 -12.70 -8.63
N HIS A 18 15.87 -13.40 -8.09
CA HIS A 18 14.50 -12.91 -8.04
C HIS A 18 14.36 -11.65 -7.18
N ALA A 19 14.93 -11.64 -5.97
CA ALA A 19 14.86 -10.47 -5.09
C ALA A 19 15.52 -9.22 -5.69
N LEU A 20 16.64 -9.37 -6.39
CA LEU A 20 17.31 -8.26 -7.11
C LEU A 20 16.44 -7.74 -8.26
N GLU A 21 15.78 -8.63 -9.01
CA GLU A 21 14.84 -8.23 -10.05
C GLU A 21 13.64 -7.47 -9.49
N GLU A 22 13.08 -7.91 -8.35
CA GLU A 22 11.99 -7.21 -7.67
C GLU A 22 12.38 -5.79 -7.24
N LEU A 23 13.57 -5.63 -6.65
CA LEU A 23 14.12 -4.31 -6.30
C LEU A 23 14.36 -3.45 -7.56
N GLY A 24 14.94 -4.03 -8.61
CA GLY A 24 15.17 -3.34 -9.88
C GLY A 24 13.87 -2.85 -10.53
N LYS A 25 12.81 -3.68 -10.53
CA LYS A 25 11.48 -3.29 -11.02
C LYS A 25 10.89 -2.15 -10.18
N ALA A 26 10.98 -2.24 -8.85
CA ALA A 26 10.49 -1.19 -7.96
C ALA A 26 11.20 0.16 -8.21
N LEU A 27 12.52 0.13 -8.42
CA LEU A 27 13.30 1.32 -8.76
C LEU A 27 12.92 1.92 -10.12
N GLN A 28 12.69 1.09 -11.13
CA GLN A 28 12.22 1.55 -12.44
C GLN A 28 10.84 2.21 -12.35
N LEU A 29 9.93 1.65 -11.56
CA LEU A 29 8.61 2.24 -11.31
C LEU A 29 8.73 3.57 -10.56
N ALA A 30 9.59 3.65 -9.54
CA ALA A 30 9.85 4.88 -8.80
C ALA A 30 10.40 5.99 -9.71
N LYS A 31 11.37 5.66 -10.58
CA LYS A 31 11.92 6.60 -11.58
C LYS A 31 10.85 7.05 -12.58
N LYS A 32 9.98 6.15 -13.03
CA LYS A 32 8.83 6.51 -13.88
C LYS A 32 7.89 7.47 -13.14
N GLY A 33 7.64 7.25 -11.86
CA GLY A 33 6.86 8.15 -11.00
C GLY A 33 7.48 9.54 -10.91
N LEU A 34 8.80 9.64 -10.69
CA LEU A 34 9.53 10.91 -10.69
C LEU A 34 9.36 11.67 -12.01
N ASN A 35 9.57 11.00 -13.15
CA ASN A 35 9.38 11.64 -14.46
C ASN A 35 7.95 12.18 -14.65
N GLN A 36 6.94 11.48 -14.11
CA GLN A 36 5.55 11.96 -14.16
C GLN A 36 5.33 13.18 -13.27
N ILE A 37 5.96 13.21 -12.10
CA ILE A 37 5.92 14.38 -11.21
C ILE A 37 6.57 15.58 -11.90
N GLU A 38 7.79 15.43 -12.42
CA GLU A 38 8.49 16.50 -13.14
C GLU A 38 7.68 17.04 -14.32
N ALA A 39 7.08 16.15 -15.11
CA ALA A 39 6.24 16.53 -16.25
C ALA A 39 4.92 17.23 -15.86
N SER A 40 4.52 17.14 -14.59
CA SER A 40 3.33 17.76 -14.02
C SER A 40 3.61 19.09 -13.33
N ILE A 41 4.88 19.45 -13.08
CA ILE A 41 5.26 20.76 -12.52
C ILE A 41 4.73 21.84 -13.46
N GLY A 42 3.91 22.76 -12.93
CA GLY A 42 3.26 23.82 -13.70
C GLY A 42 1.95 23.42 -14.40
N LYS A 43 1.46 22.19 -14.20
CA LYS A 43 0.11 21.73 -14.61
C LYS A 43 -0.71 21.43 -13.35
N ASP A 44 -2.05 21.59 -13.40
CA ASP A 44 -2.94 21.14 -12.31
C ASP A 44 -3.32 19.66 -12.52
N ASP A 45 -2.43 18.77 -12.09
CA ASP A 45 -2.53 17.32 -12.22
C ASP A 45 -2.43 16.65 -10.84
N LYS A 46 -2.40 15.32 -10.78
CA LYS A 46 -2.34 14.50 -9.56
C LYS A 46 -1.11 14.73 -8.67
N TYR A 47 -0.12 15.49 -9.10
CA TYR A 47 1.13 15.71 -8.37
C TYR A 47 1.41 17.19 -8.06
N SER A 48 0.52 18.10 -8.44
CA SER A 48 0.71 19.55 -8.27
C SER A 48 0.74 19.99 -6.80
N HIS A 49 0.27 19.15 -5.89
CA HIS A 49 0.29 19.36 -4.45
C HIS A 49 1.54 18.79 -3.76
N LEU A 50 2.45 18.15 -4.50
CA LEU A 50 3.72 17.66 -3.94
C LEU A 50 4.68 18.83 -3.76
N THR A 51 5.38 18.88 -2.63
CA THR A 51 6.42 19.89 -2.41
C THR A 51 7.72 19.47 -3.09
N GLU A 52 8.55 20.46 -3.46
CA GLU A 52 9.87 20.19 -4.06
C GLU A 52 10.75 19.32 -3.14
N GLU A 53 10.57 19.42 -1.82
CA GLU A 53 11.28 18.63 -0.82
C GLU A 53 10.88 17.15 -0.88
N GLU A 54 9.58 16.86 -1.06
CA GLU A 54 9.08 15.49 -1.24
C GLU A 54 9.68 14.86 -2.50
N ILE A 55 9.75 15.62 -3.60
CA ILE A 55 10.31 15.17 -4.89
C ILE A 55 11.81 14.87 -4.74
N LYS A 56 12.58 15.80 -4.15
CA LYS A 56 14.01 15.60 -3.90
C LYS A 56 14.28 14.41 -2.98
N THR A 57 13.42 14.17 -2.00
CA THR A 57 13.52 13.02 -1.09
C THR A 57 13.36 11.71 -1.85
N VAL A 58 12.36 11.61 -2.75
CA VAL A 58 12.17 10.44 -3.62
C VAL A 58 13.35 10.28 -4.57
N GLU A 59 13.80 11.34 -5.22
CA GLU A 59 14.93 11.30 -6.16
C GLU A 59 16.19 10.77 -5.47
N LYS A 60 16.56 11.35 -4.33
CA LYS A 60 17.72 10.92 -3.55
C LYS A 60 17.61 9.46 -3.14
N THR A 61 16.44 9.05 -2.62
CA THR A 61 16.22 7.66 -2.20
C THR A 61 16.35 6.70 -3.38
N VAL A 62 15.78 7.02 -4.54
CA VAL A 62 15.88 6.19 -5.74
C VAL A 62 17.33 6.08 -6.20
N GLN A 63 18.09 7.18 -6.23
CA GLN A 63 19.50 7.17 -6.61
C GLN A 63 20.35 6.33 -5.65
N GLU A 64 20.20 6.53 -4.34
CA GLU A 64 20.93 5.77 -3.32
C GLU A 64 20.68 4.26 -3.44
N LYS A 65 19.41 3.85 -3.55
CA LYS A 65 19.03 2.45 -3.70
C LYS A 65 19.46 1.87 -5.04
N TRP A 66 19.51 2.68 -6.10
CA TRP A 66 20.03 2.25 -7.41
C TRP A 66 21.52 1.96 -7.36
N MET A 67 22.32 2.84 -6.76
CA MET A 67 23.75 2.61 -6.58
C MET A 67 24.01 1.36 -5.73
N TRP A 68 23.24 1.18 -4.65
CA TRP A 68 23.34 -0.01 -3.81
C TRP A 68 23.04 -1.29 -4.60
N LEU A 69 21.99 -1.29 -5.42
CA LEU A 69 21.64 -2.44 -6.27
C LEU A 69 22.79 -2.79 -7.22
N GLU A 70 23.37 -1.80 -7.89
CA GLU A 70 24.46 -2.01 -8.84
C GLU A 70 25.74 -2.51 -8.14
N GLU A 71 26.10 -1.92 -7.00
CA GLU A 71 27.23 -2.36 -6.18
C GLU A 71 27.06 -3.83 -5.75
N LYS A 72 25.88 -4.19 -5.24
CA LYS A 72 25.61 -5.58 -4.83
C LYS A 72 25.58 -6.53 -6.02
N ARG A 73 25.08 -6.10 -7.18
CA ARG A 73 25.12 -6.90 -8.41
C ARG A 73 26.55 -7.22 -8.84
N MET A 74 27.44 -6.23 -8.82
CA MET A 74 28.86 -6.43 -9.14
C MET A 74 29.58 -7.32 -8.12
N LEU A 75 29.32 -7.12 -6.82
CA LEU A 75 29.85 -7.96 -5.75
C LEU A 75 29.40 -9.42 -5.90
N LEU A 76 28.14 -9.65 -6.23
CA LEU A 76 27.60 -11.00 -6.41
C LEU A 76 28.11 -11.67 -7.68
N ALA A 77 28.35 -10.91 -8.76
CA ALA A 77 28.91 -11.44 -10.01
C ALA A 77 30.35 -11.95 -9.85
N SER A 78 31.11 -11.35 -8.92
CA SER A 78 32.50 -11.74 -8.63
C SER A 78 32.63 -12.78 -7.51
N LEU A 79 31.54 -13.13 -6.81
CA LEU A 79 31.56 -14.03 -5.65
C LEU A 79 31.55 -15.52 -6.06
N PRO A 80 32.46 -16.36 -5.53
CA PRO A 80 32.39 -17.81 -5.66
C PRO A 80 31.13 -18.39 -5.01
N ARG A 81 30.51 -19.39 -5.64
CA ARG A 81 29.30 -20.08 -5.13
C ARG A 81 29.47 -20.75 -3.76
N THR A 82 30.71 -21.00 -3.34
CA THR A 82 31.07 -21.65 -2.08
C THR A 82 31.18 -20.68 -0.91
N GLN A 83 31.29 -19.37 -1.18
CA GLN A 83 31.36 -18.34 -0.15
C GLN A 83 29.98 -17.89 0.31
N GLN A 84 29.95 -17.31 1.51
CA GLN A 84 28.74 -16.68 2.03
C GLN A 84 28.43 -15.42 1.23
N PRO A 85 27.16 -15.20 0.85
CA PRO A 85 26.80 -14.04 0.07
C PRO A 85 26.97 -12.76 0.90
N PRO A 86 27.47 -11.67 0.31
CA PRO A 86 27.60 -10.37 0.99
C PRO A 86 26.25 -9.72 1.27
N VAL A 87 25.18 -10.21 0.62
CA VAL A 87 23.81 -9.76 0.83
C VAL A 87 22.85 -10.95 0.74
N THR A 88 21.93 -11.03 1.71
CA THR A 88 20.89 -12.06 1.77
C THR A 88 19.63 -11.65 1.03
N VAL A 89 18.78 -12.62 0.71
CA VAL A 89 17.45 -12.36 0.12
C VAL A 89 16.62 -11.44 1.02
N ALA A 90 16.66 -11.66 2.34
CA ALA A 90 15.95 -10.85 3.31
C ALA A 90 16.41 -9.38 3.29
N GLN A 91 17.72 -9.13 3.18
CA GLN A 91 18.26 -7.76 3.08
C GLN A 91 17.80 -7.06 1.80
N ILE A 92 17.83 -7.74 0.64
CA ILE A 92 17.37 -7.15 -0.62
C ILE A 92 15.87 -6.80 -0.55
N ARG A 93 15.07 -7.66 0.08
CA ARG A 93 13.64 -7.38 0.31
C ARG A 93 13.44 -6.23 1.28
N ALA A 94 14.24 -6.12 2.33
CA ALA A 94 14.20 -4.98 3.24
C ALA A 94 14.54 -3.66 2.53
N GLU A 95 15.52 -3.66 1.63
CA GLU A 95 15.85 -2.49 0.80
C GLU A 95 14.69 -2.10 -0.11
N LYS A 96 14.00 -3.08 -0.72
CA LYS A 96 12.78 -2.83 -1.49
C LYS A 96 11.67 -2.22 -0.62
N LEU A 97 11.43 -2.77 0.56
CA LEU A 97 10.41 -2.23 1.49
C LEU A 97 10.76 -0.81 1.94
N SER A 98 12.05 -0.53 2.18
CA SER A 98 12.54 0.81 2.51
C SER A 98 12.27 1.79 1.35
N LEU A 99 12.57 1.40 0.11
CA LEU A 99 12.23 2.20 -1.07
C LEU A 99 10.72 2.46 -1.15
N ASP A 100 9.91 1.40 -1.09
CA ASP A 100 8.46 1.48 -1.20
C ASP A 100 7.86 2.38 -0.11
N SER A 101 8.37 2.32 1.13
CA SER A 101 7.91 3.13 2.25
C SER A 101 8.07 4.64 2.05
N VAL A 102 9.02 5.06 1.21
CA VAL A 102 9.26 6.47 0.88
C VAL A 102 8.54 6.86 -0.41
N VAL A 103 8.63 6.01 -1.43
CA VAL A 103 8.13 6.32 -2.78
C VAL A 103 6.60 6.23 -2.86
N LEU A 104 6.00 5.17 -2.31
CA LEU A 104 4.56 4.93 -2.43
C LEU A 104 3.68 6.02 -1.79
N PRO A 105 3.96 6.54 -0.57
CA PRO A 105 3.12 7.59 0.01
C PRO A 105 3.18 8.90 -0.79
N ILE A 106 4.31 9.21 -1.42
CA ILE A 106 4.47 10.43 -2.22
C ILE A 106 3.79 10.27 -3.58
N LEU A 107 4.00 9.14 -4.26
CA LEU A 107 3.36 8.86 -5.56
C LEU A 107 1.84 8.64 -5.49
N ASN A 108 1.31 8.23 -4.34
CA ASN A 108 -0.12 7.98 -4.15
C ASN A 108 -0.79 9.02 -3.24
N LYS A 109 -0.11 10.12 -2.91
CA LYS A 109 -0.66 11.16 -2.04
C LYS A 109 -1.95 11.72 -2.66
N PRO A 110 -3.14 11.52 -2.06
CA PRO A 110 -4.38 12.00 -2.64
C PRO A 110 -4.41 13.53 -2.62
N LYS A 111 -5.03 14.14 -3.65
CA LYS A 111 -5.31 15.58 -3.63
C LYS A 111 -6.10 15.90 -2.35
N PRO A 112 -5.66 16.86 -1.51
CA PRO A 112 -6.41 17.26 -0.33
C PRO A 112 -7.85 17.62 -0.71
N LYS A 113 -8.85 16.95 -0.13
CA LYS A 113 -10.23 17.37 -0.27
C LYS A 113 -10.36 18.73 0.43
N VAL A 114 -10.60 19.77 -0.35
CA VAL A 114 -11.08 21.04 0.18
C VAL A 114 -12.44 20.73 0.83
N GLU A 115 -12.48 20.61 2.16
CA GLU A 115 -13.76 20.72 2.88
C GLU A 115 -14.31 22.09 2.50
N PRO A 116 -15.49 22.18 1.86
CA PRO A 116 -16.12 23.47 1.66
C PRO A 116 -16.28 24.11 3.04
N PRO A 117 -15.97 25.42 3.20
CA PRO A 117 -16.09 26.08 4.49
C PRO A 117 -17.49 25.80 5.02
N LYS A 118 -17.59 25.20 6.20
CA LYS A 118 -18.86 25.15 6.93
C LYS A 118 -19.30 26.59 7.09
N GLU A 119 -20.33 26.99 6.35
CA GLU A 119 -21.06 28.23 6.64
C GLU A 119 -21.44 28.17 8.12
N GLU A 120 -20.81 29.05 8.91
CA GLU A 120 -21.25 29.35 10.26
C GLU A 120 -22.67 29.91 10.16
N LYS A 121 -23.68 29.04 10.34
CA LYS A 121 -25.01 29.51 10.73
C LYS A 121 -24.90 30.02 12.17
N PRO A 122 -25.21 31.29 12.45
CA PRO A 122 -25.16 31.82 13.81
C PRO A 122 -26.13 31.05 14.70
N LYS A 123 -25.66 30.78 15.92
CA LYS A 123 -26.46 30.32 17.05
C LYS A 123 -27.65 31.24 17.25
N ASP A 124 -28.84 30.67 17.35
CA ASP A 124 -29.81 31.13 18.33
C ASP A 124 -30.54 29.93 18.95
N LYS A 125 -30.66 29.97 20.28
CA LYS A 125 -31.29 29.02 21.21
C LYS A 125 -32.11 29.91 22.15
N PRO A 126 -33.04 29.39 22.97
CA PRO A 126 -33.93 28.23 22.82
C PRO A 126 -35.38 28.62 23.20
N ALA A 127 -36.36 27.70 23.12
CA ALA A 127 -37.37 27.43 24.17
C ALA A 127 -38.49 26.52 23.66
N ASP A 128 -39.05 25.81 24.63
CA ASP A 128 -39.82 24.57 24.59
C ASP A 128 -41.35 24.83 24.60
N GLU A 129 -42.09 23.71 24.53
CA GLU A 129 -43.45 23.49 25.02
C GLU A 129 -44.70 23.74 24.13
N GLN A 130 -45.24 22.59 23.70
CA GLN A 130 -46.60 22.08 24.00
C GLN A 130 -47.81 22.42 23.10
N LYS A 131 -48.24 21.34 22.40
CA LYS A 131 -49.54 20.63 22.55
C LYS A 131 -50.77 21.15 21.78
N ASN A 132 -51.24 20.35 20.80
CA ASN A 132 -52.61 19.79 20.67
C ASN A 132 -52.70 19.01 19.33
N ASN A 133 -52.75 17.68 19.28
CA ASN A 133 -53.87 16.74 19.47
C ASN A 133 -54.85 16.63 18.29
N GLN A 134 -55.30 15.37 18.10
CA GLN A 134 -56.33 14.82 17.21
C GLN A 134 -55.96 14.51 15.75
N ASN A 135 -56.39 13.41 15.12
CA ASN A 135 -57.00 12.13 15.51
C ASN A 135 -57.27 11.35 14.20
N GLN A 136 -57.09 10.02 14.19
CA GLN A 136 -57.82 9.03 13.36
C GLN A 136 -57.64 9.06 11.81
N ASN A 137 -57.62 7.98 11.02
CA ASN A 137 -57.86 6.54 11.15
C ASN A 137 -57.43 5.84 9.82
N ALA A 138 -57.46 4.50 9.81
CA ALA A 138 -57.39 3.54 8.69
C ALA A 138 -55.96 3.08 8.30
N GLN A 139 -55.39 2.02 8.89
CA GLN A 139 -55.77 0.58 8.89
C GLN A 139 -55.47 -0.13 7.56
N GLY A 140 -54.51 -1.06 7.62
CA GLY A 140 -54.36 -2.16 6.66
C GLY A 140 -52.95 -2.32 6.08
N ASN A 141 -52.11 -3.19 6.66
CA ASN A 141 -51.91 -4.56 6.17
C ASN A 141 -50.56 -5.16 6.66
N HIS A 142 -50.66 -6.30 7.37
CA HIS A 142 -49.70 -7.42 7.52
C HIS A 142 -48.24 -7.15 8.00
N SER A 143 -47.83 -7.55 9.21
CA SER A 143 -47.61 -8.92 9.76
C SER A 143 -46.51 -9.70 9.01
N GLN A 144 -45.22 -9.63 9.42
CA GLN A 144 -44.48 -10.51 10.36
C GLN A 144 -44.13 -11.94 9.83
N PRO A 145 -43.15 -12.65 10.42
CA PRO A 145 -42.08 -13.36 9.73
C PRO A 145 -42.28 -14.89 9.73
N ASN A 146 -41.46 -15.66 9.01
CA ASN A 146 -41.46 -17.11 9.20
C ASN A 146 -40.05 -17.72 9.19
N GLN A 147 -39.85 -18.62 10.15
CA GLN A 147 -38.69 -19.46 10.43
C GLN A 147 -38.79 -20.83 9.72
N GLN A 148 -37.75 -21.66 9.93
CA GLN A 148 -37.66 -23.13 9.82
C GLN A 148 -37.37 -23.68 8.40
N GLN A 149 -36.61 -24.77 8.15
CA GLN A 149 -35.89 -25.83 8.91
C GLN A 149 -35.02 -26.60 7.85
N ALA A 150 -33.77 -27.02 8.12
CA ALA A 150 -33.29 -28.35 8.57
C ALA A 150 -32.89 -29.38 7.46
N GLU A 151 -32.04 -30.35 7.87
CA GLU A 151 -31.51 -31.58 7.23
C GLU A 151 -30.29 -31.41 6.29
N GLU A 152 -29.05 -31.86 6.59
CA GLU A 152 -28.48 -33.18 6.95
C GLU A 152 -28.44 -34.18 5.79
N GLU A 153 -27.26 -34.43 5.19
CA GLU A 153 -26.94 -35.76 4.65
C GLU A 153 -25.42 -35.99 4.58
N LYS A 154 -25.03 -37.18 5.05
CA LYS A 154 -23.71 -37.82 4.99
C LYS A 154 -23.65 -38.58 3.67
N MET A 155 -22.50 -38.67 3.00
CA MET A 155 -22.16 -39.90 2.25
C MET A 155 -20.65 -40.02 1.99
N ASP A 156 -20.11 -41.10 2.53
CA ASP A 156 -18.80 -41.73 2.33
C ASP A 156 -19.04 -42.87 1.32
N VAL A 157 -18.28 -42.96 0.22
CA VAL A 157 -18.13 -44.18 -0.61
C VAL A 157 -16.80 -44.10 -1.38
N GLU A 158 -15.91 -45.02 -0.98
CA GLU A 158 -14.86 -45.77 -1.71
C GLU A 158 -13.66 -45.06 -2.37
#